data_AF-A0A355ETZ2-F1
#
_entry.id   AF-A0A355ETZ2-F1
#
_cell.length_a   1.000
_cell.length_b   1.000
_cell.length_c   1.000
_cell.angle_alpha   90.00
_cell.angle_beta   90.00
_cell.angle_gamma   90.00
#
_symmetry.space_group_name_H-M   'P 1'
#
loop_
_entity.id
_entity.type
_entity.pdbx_description
1 polymer ?
#
loop_
_entity_poly.entity_id
_entity_poly.type
_entity_poly.pdbx_seq_one_letter_code
_entity_poly.pdbx_strand_id
1 'polypeptide(L)'
;GLREIWDTSDLFVQLRRRDHLGGRCGPCELNNLCGGCRARAYGMTGDVLAEDPLCTHEPGSLQAAVDRLRPADVGAMEYGQPATAAAALTWEPEAKERMQRIPAFVRGMVTRAVESWCEKNGVTVVSGPVLEEIRARMPTPKVFGMGKPT
;
A
#
# COMPACT_ATOMS: atom_id res chain seq x y z
N GLY A 1 -22.56 -7.77 21.23
CA GLY A 1 -21.07 -7.71 21.12
C GLY A 1 -20.63 -6.92 19.89
N LEU A 2 -19.33 -6.63 19.67
CA LEU A 2 -18.90 -5.83 18.51
C LEU A 2 -19.29 -6.44 17.15
N ARG A 3 -19.17 -7.77 17.03
CA ARG A 3 -19.61 -8.52 15.84
C ARG A 3 -21.09 -8.30 15.54
N GLU A 4 -21.93 -8.41 16.57
CA GLU A 4 -23.37 -8.22 16.43
C GLU A 4 -23.71 -6.81 15.92
N ILE A 5 -23.11 -5.75 16.49
CA ILE A 5 -23.30 -4.37 16.02
C ILE A 5 -22.92 -4.23 14.54
N TRP A 6 -21.78 -4.80 14.14
CA TRP A 6 -21.32 -4.79 12.76
C TRP A 6 -22.28 -5.53 11.82
N ASP A 7 -22.79 -6.67 12.25
CA ASP A 7 -23.62 -7.53 11.41
C ASP A 7 -25.06 -7.01 11.31
N THR A 8 -25.65 -6.51 12.40
CA THR A 8 -27.10 -6.28 12.50
C THR A 8 -27.53 -4.83 12.65
N SER A 9 -26.64 -3.88 12.99
CA SER A 9 -27.10 -2.50 13.18
C SER A 9 -27.63 -1.89 11.88
N ASP A 10 -28.75 -1.18 11.99
CA ASP A 10 -29.42 -0.57 10.84
C ASP A 10 -28.49 0.35 10.05
N LEU A 11 -27.64 1.12 10.74
CA LEU A 11 -26.68 2.01 10.11
C LEU A 11 -25.66 1.25 9.24
N PHE A 12 -25.01 0.20 9.77
CA PHE A 12 -24.04 -0.58 9.01
C PHE A 12 -24.70 -1.38 7.88
N VAL A 13 -25.94 -1.84 8.08
CA VAL A 13 -26.71 -2.50 7.01
C VAL A 13 -27.01 -1.52 5.88
N GLN A 14 -27.50 -0.31 6.19
CA GLN A 14 -27.81 0.71 5.19
C GLN A 14 -26.55 1.17 4.44
N LEU A 15 -25.44 1.41 5.14
CA LEU A 15 -24.18 1.85 4.51
C LEU A 15 -23.55 0.80 3.58
N ARG A 16 -23.85 -0.49 3.79
CA ARG A 16 -23.42 -1.58 2.91
C ARG A 16 -24.30 -1.72 1.66
N ARG A 17 -25.56 -1.26 1.72
CA ARG A 17 -26.47 -1.19 0.56
C ARG A 17 -26.18 0.06 -0.25
N ARG A 18 -25.10 0.02 -1.02
CA ARG A 18 -24.60 1.20 -1.73
C ARG A 18 -25.56 1.69 -2.82
N ASP A 19 -26.36 0.80 -3.39
CA ASP A 19 -27.46 1.09 -4.30
C ASP A 19 -28.56 1.97 -3.68
N HIS A 20 -28.66 2.02 -2.35
CA HIS A 20 -29.60 2.87 -1.61
C HIS A 20 -29.05 4.27 -1.28
N LEU A 21 -27.81 4.60 -1.70
CA LEU A 21 -27.28 5.94 -1.49
C LEU A 21 -28.10 6.97 -2.26
N GLY A 22 -28.35 8.12 -1.65
CA GLY A 22 -29.12 9.21 -2.23
C GLY A 22 -28.35 10.03 -3.27
N GLY A 23 -29.09 10.89 -3.97
CA GLY A 23 -28.56 11.85 -4.92
C GLY A 23 -27.75 11.19 -6.05
N ARG A 24 -26.65 11.81 -6.44
CA ARG A 24 -25.75 11.29 -7.50
C ARG A 24 -25.08 9.97 -7.15
N CYS A 25 -24.90 9.63 -5.87
CA CYS A 25 -24.12 8.46 -5.48
C CYS A 25 -24.83 7.12 -5.78
N GLY A 26 -26.15 7.04 -5.60
CA GLY A 26 -26.94 5.83 -5.85
C GLY A 26 -26.82 5.29 -7.27
N PRO A 27 -27.17 6.07 -8.30
CA PRO A 27 -27.12 5.63 -9.69
C PRO A 27 -25.73 5.71 -10.34
N CYS A 28 -24.69 6.07 -9.59
CA CYS A 28 -23.33 6.24 -10.13
C CYS A 28 -22.74 4.91 -10.62
N GLU A 29 -22.13 4.92 -11.80
CA GLU A 29 -21.40 3.80 -12.39
C GLU A 29 -20.24 3.32 -11.50
N LEU A 30 -19.73 4.19 -10.62
CA LEU A 30 -18.67 3.87 -9.67
C LEU A 30 -19.19 3.36 -8.31
N ASN A 31 -20.50 3.27 -8.10
CA ASN A 31 -21.12 2.99 -6.80
C ASN A 31 -20.51 1.79 -6.05
N ASN A 32 -20.20 0.71 -6.79
CA ASN A 32 -19.60 -0.50 -6.25
C ASN A 32 -18.16 -0.31 -5.72
N LEU A 33 -17.43 0.72 -6.21
CA LEU A 33 -16.07 1.05 -5.81
C LEU A 33 -16.02 2.27 -4.88
N CYS A 34 -16.83 3.28 -5.17
CA CYS A 34 -16.89 4.56 -4.51
C CYS A 34 -18.33 4.91 -4.16
N GLY A 35 -18.59 5.26 -2.89
CA GLY A 35 -19.87 5.78 -2.45
C GLY A 35 -19.81 7.22 -1.96
N GLY A 36 -18.69 7.93 -2.17
CA GLY A 36 -18.40 9.24 -1.57
C GLY A 36 -18.17 9.20 -0.04
N CYS A 37 -17.79 10.33 0.54
CA CYS A 37 -17.51 10.46 1.97
C CYS A 37 -18.79 10.56 2.80
N ARG A 38 -19.14 9.49 3.52
CA ARG A 38 -20.36 9.41 4.35
C ARG A 38 -20.32 10.37 5.55
N ALA A 39 -19.14 10.57 6.13
CA ALA A 39 -18.93 11.55 7.20
C ALA A 39 -19.21 12.99 6.70
N ARG A 40 -18.83 13.30 5.46
CA ARG A 40 -19.10 14.61 4.86
C ARG A 40 -20.56 14.81 4.54
N ALA A 41 -21.21 13.81 3.94
CA ALA A 41 -22.65 13.83 3.69
C ALA A 41 -23.39 14.17 4.99
N TYR A 42 -23.17 13.37 6.04
CA TYR A 42 -23.79 13.62 7.34
C TYR A 42 -23.43 15.00 7.94
N GLY A 43 -22.16 15.39 7.91
CA GLY A 43 -21.71 16.66 8.47
C GLY A 43 -22.28 17.90 7.79
N MET A 44 -22.67 17.81 6.52
CA MET A 44 -23.18 18.94 5.74
C MET A 44 -24.70 18.92 5.57
N THR A 45 -25.34 17.75 5.55
CA THR A 45 -26.77 17.61 5.27
C THR A 45 -27.58 17.03 6.43
N GLY A 46 -26.92 16.42 7.42
CA GLY A 46 -27.57 15.63 8.48
C GLY A 46 -28.03 14.24 8.03
N ASP A 47 -27.82 13.87 6.76
CA ASP A 47 -28.17 12.56 6.21
C ASP A 47 -26.90 11.83 5.75
N VAL A 48 -26.65 10.67 6.36
CA VAL A 48 -25.48 9.83 6.07
C VAL A 48 -25.59 9.10 4.72
N LEU A 49 -26.80 8.96 4.19
CA LEU A 49 -27.06 8.34 2.89
C LEU A 49 -27.08 9.34 1.74
N ALA A 50 -27.15 10.64 2.02
CA ALA A 50 -27.09 11.69 0.99
C ALA A 50 -25.80 11.63 0.15
N GLU A 51 -25.80 12.24 -1.04
CA GLU A 51 -24.58 12.31 -1.85
C GLU A 51 -23.44 13.08 -1.14
N ASP A 52 -22.20 12.85 -1.56
CA ASP A 52 -21.06 13.65 -1.09
C ASP A 52 -21.07 15.02 -1.78
N PRO A 53 -21.29 16.14 -1.05
CA PRO A 53 -21.44 17.46 -1.67
C PRO A 53 -20.19 17.98 -2.39
N LEU A 54 -19.01 17.42 -2.09
CA LEU A 54 -17.75 17.81 -2.75
C LEU A 54 -17.35 16.89 -3.90
N CYS A 55 -18.17 15.89 -4.22
CA CYS A 55 -17.93 15.05 -5.37
C CYS A 55 -18.08 15.87 -6.66
N THR A 56 -17.02 15.96 -7.45
CA THR A 56 -17.02 16.62 -8.77
C THR A 56 -17.39 15.67 -9.91
N HIS A 57 -17.57 14.38 -9.62
CA HIS A 57 -17.93 13.38 -10.62
C HIS A 57 -19.37 13.54 -11.10
N GLU A 58 -19.59 13.37 -12.39
CA GLU A 58 -20.92 13.34 -13.00
C GLU A 58 -21.30 11.90 -13.36
N PRO A 59 -22.35 11.33 -12.74
CA PRO A 59 -22.80 9.98 -13.04
C PRO A 59 -23.05 9.75 -14.53
N GLY A 60 -22.57 8.62 -15.05
CA GLY A 60 -22.65 8.21 -16.44
C GLY A 60 -21.44 8.61 -17.29
N SER A 61 -20.64 9.59 -16.86
CA SER A 61 -19.48 10.08 -17.63
C SER A 61 -18.37 9.02 -17.82
N LEU A 62 -18.31 8.01 -16.94
CA LEU A 62 -17.36 6.90 -17.01
C LEU A 62 -18.03 5.55 -17.32
N GLN A 63 -19.33 5.51 -17.65
CA GLN A 63 -20.04 4.24 -17.83
C GLN A 63 -19.34 3.34 -18.86
N ALA A 64 -18.98 3.89 -20.02
CA ALA A 64 -18.28 3.15 -21.07
C ALA A 64 -16.89 2.64 -20.64
N ALA A 65 -16.24 3.28 -19.66
CA ALA A 65 -14.97 2.82 -19.11
C ALA A 65 -15.20 1.71 -18.08
N VAL A 66 -16.20 1.87 -17.20
CA VAL A 66 -16.60 0.86 -16.22
C VAL A 66 -17.03 -0.44 -16.92
N ASP A 67 -17.81 -0.34 -17.99
CA ASP A 67 -18.27 -1.49 -18.78
C ASP A 67 -17.11 -2.31 -19.40
N ARG A 68 -15.95 -1.67 -19.61
CA ARG A 68 -14.75 -2.34 -20.13
C ARG A 68 -13.94 -3.03 -19.03
N LEU A 69 -14.15 -2.70 -17.75
CA LEU A 69 -13.45 -3.34 -16.64
C LEU A 69 -14.04 -4.72 -16.41
N ARG A 70 -13.29 -5.78 -16.74
CA ARG A 70 -13.67 -7.16 -16.44
C ARG A 70 -13.05 -7.54 -15.09
N PRO A 71 -13.69 -8.40 -14.30
CA PRO A 71 -13.09 -8.95 -13.07
C PRO A 71 -11.71 -9.59 -13.30
N ALA A 72 -11.47 -10.15 -14.49
CA ALA A 72 -10.16 -10.67 -14.91
C ALA A 72 -9.07 -9.59 -14.99
N ASP A 73 -9.42 -8.33 -15.26
CA ASP A 73 -8.49 -7.22 -15.33
C ASP A 73 -8.08 -6.73 -13.92
N VAL A 74 -8.90 -7.00 -12.90
CA VAL A 74 -8.63 -6.68 -11.49
C VAL A 74 -7.79 -7.76 -10.80
N GLY A 75 -7.92 -9.02 -11.23
CA GLY A 75 -7.13 -10.15 -10.72
C GLY A 75 -5.64 -10.09 -11.07
N ALA A 76 -5.24 -9.23 -12.01
CA ALA A 76 -3.85 -8.97 -12.39
C ALA A 76 -3.25 -7.74 -11.68
N MET A 77 -3.99 -7.09 -10.77
CA MET A 77 -3.55 -5.87 -10.11
C MET A 77 -2.59 -6.22 -8.95
N GLU A 78 -1.29 -6.24 -9.22
CA GLU A 78 -0.27 -6.30 -8.18
C GLU A 78 -0.19 -4.95 -7.45
N TYR A 79 -0.34 -4.98 -6.12
CA TYR A 79 -0.22 -3.77 -5.28
C TYR A 79 1.26 -3.39 -5.12
N GLY A 80 1.57 -2.15 -5.50
CA GLY A 80 2.93 -1.65 -5.60
C GLY A 80 3.45 -1.83 -7.01
N GLN A 81 4.03 -0.77 -7.58
CA GLN A 81 4.85 -0.98 -8.76
C GLN A 81 6.05 -1.86 -8.32
N PRO A 82 6.45 -2.88 -9.10
CA PRO A 82 7.80 -3.39 -8.94
C PRO A 82 8.71 -2.15 -9.00
N ALA A 83 9.64 -2.05 -8.04
CA ALA A 83 10.62 -0.97 -8.02
C ALA A 83 11.09 -0.77 -9.46
N THR A 84 10.88 0.45 -9.99
CA THR A 84 11.19 0.80 -11.38
C THR A 84 12.53 0.18 -11.74
N ALA A 85 12.58 -0.46 -12.92
CA ALA A 85 13.74 -1.16 -13.48
C ALA A 85 14.97 -0.25 -13.74
N ALA A 86 15.29 0.67 -12.84
CA ALA A 86 16.64 1.15 -12.63
C ALA A 86 17.48 -0.09 -12.34
N ALA A 87 18.26 -0.50 -13.36
CA ALA A 87 19.16 -1.65 -13.43
C ALA A 87 19.08 -2.55 -12.19
N ALA A 88 18.21 -3.56 -12.24
CA ALA A 88 18.02 -4.51 -11.15
C ALA A 88 19.39 -4.94 -10.60
N LEU A 89 19.71 -4.47 -9.40
CA LEU A 89 21.00 -4.75 -8.77
C LEU A 89 21.17 -6.26 -8.71
N THR A 90 22.25 -6.76 -9.28
CA THR A 90 22.53 -8.19 -9.29
C THR A 90 23.15 -8.56 -7.96
N TRP A 91 22.41 -9.26 -7.12
CA TRP A 91 22.91 -9.72 -5.83
C TRP A 91 23.59 -11.08 -5.96
N GLU A 92 24.86 -11.15 -5.57
CA GLU A 92 25.58 -12.43 -5.49
C GLU A 92 24.98 -13.34 -4.40
N PRO A 93 25.05 -14.68 -4.57
CA PRO A 93 24.50 -15.62 -3.59
C PRO A 93 25.01 -15.40 -2.16
N GLU A 94 26.31 -15.13 -2.01
CA GLU A 94 26.92 -14.87 -0.70
C GLU A 94 26.40 -13.58 -0.05
N ALA A 95 26.20 -12.53 -0.84
CA ALA A 95 25.63 -11.27 -0.36
C ALA A 95 24.17 -11.45 0.09
N LYS A 96 23.37 -12.23 -0.65
CA LYS A 96 21.99 -12.56 -0.25
C LYS A 96 21.95 -13.31 1.08
N GLU A 97 22.82 -14.30 1.27
CA GLU A 97 22.87 -15.08 2.50
C GLU A 97 23.22 -14.21 3.71
N ARG A 98 24.17 -13.26 3.55
CA ARG A 98 24.51 -12.29 4.59
C ARG A 98 23.33 -11.39 4.95
N MET A 99 22.58 -10.91 3.97
CA MET A 99 21.37 -10.11 4.20
C MET A 99 20.27 -10.87 4.94
N GLN A 100 20.15 -12.18 4.73
CA GLN A 100 19.16 -13.02 5.43
C GLN A 100 19.43 -13.13 6.94
N ARG A 101 20.70 -13.03 7.37
CA ARG A 101 21.09 -13.01 8.80
C ARG A 101 20.60 -11.77 9.55
N ILE A 102 20.21 -10.72 8.83
CA ILE A 102 19.61 -9.52 9.42
C ILE A 102 18.17 -9.86 9.87
N PRO A 103 17.77 -9.49 11.11
CA PRO A 103 16.40 -9.73 11.60
C PRO A 103 15.34 -9.16 10.66
N ALA A 104 14.23 -9.88 10.51
CA ALA A 104 13.20 -9.55 9.50
C ALA A 104 12.67 -8.10 9.61
N PHE A 105 12.53 -7.57 10.84
CA PHE A 105 11.99 -6.23 11.08
C PHE A 105 12.92 -5.09 10.64
N VAL A 106 14.24 -5.32 10.53
CA VAL A 106 15.22 -4.32 10.04
C VAL A 106 15.73 -4.62 8.65
N ARG A 107 15.57 -5.87 8.16
CA ARG A 107 16.12 -6.30 6.88
C ARG A 107 15.74 -5.39 5.72
N GLY A 108 14.46 -5.00 5.62
CA GLY A 108 14.00 -4.09 4.57
C GLY A 108 14.66 -2.71 4.59
N MET A 109 14.92 -2.17 5.79
CA MET A 109 15.64 -0.91 5.96
C MET A 109 17.09 -1.03 5.47
N VAL A 110 17.78 -2.11 5.84
CA VAL A 110 19.17 -2.34 5.43
C VAL A 110 19.27 -2.60 3.93
N THR A 111 18.34 -3.37 3.34
CA THR A 111 18.28 -3.59 1.89
C THR A 111 18.20 -2.26 1.15
N ARG A 112 17.29 -1.37 1.55
CA ARG A 112 17.15 -0.04 0.93
C ARG A 112 18.40 0.82 1.10
N ALA A 113 19.08 0.74 2.24
CA ALA A 113 20.32 1.46 2.47
C ALA A 113 21.44 0.98 1.54
N VAL A 114 21.55 -0.33 1.33
CA VAL A 114 22.51 -0.93 0.38
C VAL A 114 22.18 -0.52 -1.05
N GLU A 115 20.93 -0.67 -1.46
CA GLU A 115 20.47 -0.30 -2.81
C GLU A 115 20.74 1.19 -3.11
N SER A 116 20.38 2.07 -2.17
CA SER A 116 20.63 3.51 -2.31
C SER A 116 22.11 3.85 -2.39
N TRP A 117 22.96 3.12 -1.66
CA TRP A 117 24.40 3.31 -1.74
C TRP A 117 24.95 2.84 -3.09
N CYS A 118 24.51 1.68 -3.58
CA CYS A 118 24.93 1.15 -4.87
C CYS A 118 24.54 2.08 -6.01
N GLU A 119 23.31 2.61 -6.00
CA GLU A 119 22.85 3.60 -6.98
C GLU A 119 23.74 4.85 -6.99
N LYS A 120 24.01 5.43 -5.81
CA LYS A 120 24.86 6.63 -5.68
C LYS A 120 26.31 6.43 -6.12
N ASN A 121 26.82 5.21 -6.00
CA ASN A 121 28.20 4.87 -6.35
C ASN A 121 28.31 4.18 -7.73
N GLY A 122 27.20 4.07 -8.48
CA GLY A 122 27.18 3.44 -9.80
C GLY A 122 27.50 1.94 -9.78
N VAL A 123 27.30 1.27 -8.64
CA VAL A 123 27.56 -0.16 -8.47
C VAL A 123 26.32 -0.95 -8.89
N THR A 124 26.48 -1.87 -9.84
CA THR A 124 25.37 -2.68 -10.39
C THR A 124 25.29 -4.10 -9.83
N VAL A 125 26.35 -4.57 -9.15
CA VAL A 125 26.46 -5.91 -8.55
C VAL A 125 26.75 -5.78 -7.06
N VAL A 126 25.88 -6.37 -6.23
CA VAL A 126 26.05 -6.38 -4.77
C VAL A 126 26.78 -7.65 -4.36
N SER A 127 28.05 -7.49 -4.00
CA SER A 127 28.96 -8.55 -3.58
C SER A 127 29.30 -8.47 -2.09
N GLY A 128 29.95 -9.51 -1.56
CA GLY A 128 30.47 -9.50 -0.19
C GLY A 128 31.36 -8.29 0.13
N PRO A 129 32.37 -7.95 -0.71
CA PRO A 129 33.20 -6.77 -0.52
C PRO A 129 32.43 -5.44 -0.50
N VAL A 130 31.40 -5.29 -1.34
CA VAL A 130 30.53 -4.09 -1.37
C VAL A 130 29.79 -3.95 -0.03
N LEU A 131 29.27 -5.04 0.53
CA LEU A 131 28.62 -5.01 1.84
C LEU A 131 29.58 -4.63 2.98
N GLU A 132 30.84 -5.08 2.92
CA GLU A 132 31.86 -4.69 3.89
C GLU A 132 32.22 -3.20 3.77
N GLU A 133 32.32 -2.67 2.56
CA GLU A 133 32.57 -1.23 2.31
C GLU A 133 31.43 -0.36 2.87
N ILE A 134 30.19 -0.78 2.61
CA ILE A 134 28.98 -0.11 3.13
C ILE A 134 28.98 -0.12 4.66
N ARG A 135 29.30 -1.27 5.28
CA ARG A 135 29.40 -1.42 6.74
C ARG A 135 30.51 -0.58 7.34
N ALA A 136 31.66 -0.46 6.67
CA ALA A 136 32.78 0.36 7.14
C ALA A 136 32.43 1.85 7.17
N ARG A 137 31.62 2.33 6.21
CA ARG A 137 31.12 3.72 6.15
C ARG A 137 29.93 4.01 7.05
N MET A 138 29.15 3.00 7.42
CA MET A 138 28.03 3.11 8.36
C MET A 138 28.34 2.34 9.65
N PRO A 139 29.18 2.91 10.55
CA PRO A 139 29.38 2.32 11.85
C PRO A 139 28.06 2.33 12.61
N THR A 140 27.54 1.14 12.90
CA THR A 140 26.38 1.01 13.79
C THR A 140 26.77 1.51 15.18
N PRO A 141 25.97 2.40 15.79
CA PRO A 141 26.08 2.67 17.21
C PRO A 141 26.05 1.34 17.96
N LYS A 142 26.99 1.11 18.89
CA LYS A 142 27.04 -0.09 19.76
C LYS A 142 25.86 -0.07 20.75
N VAL A 143 24.64 -0.17 20.25
CA VAL A 143 23.42 -0.22 21.07
C VAL A 143 23.00 -1.67 21.32
N PHE A 144 23.45 -2.61 20.50
CA PHE A 144 23.18 -4.05 20.63
C PHE A 144 24.48 -4.87 20.63
N GLY A 145 25.34 -4.66 21.62
CA GLY A 145 26.42 -5.59 21.93
C GLY A 145 25.88 -6.75 22.76
N MET A 146 25.70 -7.93 22.16
CA MET A 146 25.63 -9.18 22.92
C MET A 146 26.97 -9.35 23.66
N GLY A 147 26.97 -9.07 24.96
CA GLY A 147 28.06 -9.49 25.84
C GLY A 147 28.19 -11.01 25.78
N LYS A 148 29.42 -11.50 25.58
CA LYS A 148 29.72 -12.93 25.79
C LYS A 148 29.39 -13.29 27.24
N PRO A 149 28.67 -14.39 27.52
CA PRO A 149 28.62 -14.91 28.87
C PRO A 149 30.00 -15.50 29.20
N THR A 150 30.62 -14.93 30.24
CA THR A 150 31.69 -15.56 31.03
C THR A 150 31.10 -16.63 31.93
#